data_AF-A0A5C8WX74-F1
#
_entry.id   AF-A0A5C8WX74-F1
#
_cell.length_a   1.000
_cell.length_b   1.000
_cell.length_c   1.000
_cell.angle_alpha   90.00
_cell.angle_beta   90.00
_cell.angle_gamma   90.00
#
_symmetry.space_group_name_H-M   'P 1'
#
loop_
_entity.id
_entity.type
_entity.pdbx_description
1 polymer ?
#
loop_
_entity_poly.entity_id
_entity_poly.type
_entity_poly.pdbx_seq_one_letter_code
_entity_poly.pdbx_strand_id
1 'polypeptide(L)'
;MVRFTALFALTACLVGGCSVLPASGPTARAVEAGAEVSTPEGLLARYELVDVTPAVIEALRGRPLDSLLASFGDKRPSIEPVIGVGDYVAVS
;
A
#
# COMPACT_ATOMS: atom_id res chain seq x y z
N MET A 1 -34.38 -31.53 -1.49
CA MET A 1 -34.87 -30.15 -1.73
C MET A 1 -34.08 -29.12 -0.92
N VAL A 2 -33.88 -29.30 0.40
CA VAL A 2 -33.16 -28.37 1.28
C VAL A 2 -31.71 -28.04 0.85
N ARG A 3 -31.00 -29.00 0.23
CA ARG A 3 -29.60 -28.82 -0.23
C ARG A 3 -29.48 -27.84 -1.41
N PHE A 4 -30.45 -27.85 -2.33
CA PHE A 4 -30.45 -26.95 -3.49
C PHE A 4 -30.79 -25.51 -3.08
N THR A 5 -31.73 -25.33 -2.15
CA THR A 5 -32.06 -24.01 -1.58
C THR A 5 -30.90 -23.42 -0.79
N ALA A 6 -30.14 -24.22 -0.04
CA ALA A 6 -28.97 -23.74 0.70
C ALA A 6 -27.84 -23.27 -0.24
N LEU A 7 -27.60 -24.01 -1.32
CA LEU A 7 -26.59 -23.63 -2.32
C LEU A 7 -26.97 -22.32 -3.04
N PHE A 8 -28.25 -22.15 -3.38
CA PHE A 8 -28.75 -20.95 -4.05
C PHE A 8 -28.70 -19.71 -3.15
N ALA A 9 -28.96 -19.87 -1.85
CA ALA A 9 -28.84 -18.77 -0.88
C ALA A 9 -27.38 -18.33 -0.70
N LEU A 10 -26.44 -19.27 -0.67
CA LEU A 10 -25.01 -18.97 -0.56
C LEU A 10 -24.50 -18.18 -1.77
N THR A 11 -24.83 -18.62 -3.00
CA THR A 11 -24.42 -17.92 -4.23
C THR A 11 -25.05 -16.53 -4.34
N ALA A 12 -26.30 -16.36 -3.90
CA ALA A 12 -26.94 -15.04 -3.87
C ALA A 12 -26.21 -14.05 -2.93
N CYS A 13 -25.76 -14.49 -1.75
CA CYS A 13 -24.97 -13.65 -0.84
C CYS A 13 -23.59 -13.30 -1.41
N LEU A 14 -22.95 -14.22 -2.14
CA LEU A 14 -21.63 -13.98 -2.75
C LEU A 14 -21.69 -12.98 -3.92
N VAL A 15 -22.72 -13.05 -4.76
CA VAL A 15 -22.85 -12.18 -5.95
C VAL A 15 -23.46 -10.81 -5.59
N GLY A 16 -24.27 -10.74 -4.52
CA GLY A 16 -24.84 -9.48 -4.04
C GLY A 16 -23.82 -8.46 -3.51
N GLY A 17 -22.60 -8.89 -3.16
CA GLY A 17 -21.54 -7.97 -2.72
C GLY A 17 -21.03 -7.04 -3.84
N CYS A 18 -21.15 -7.45 -5.10
CA CYS A 18 -20.65 -6.68 -6.24
C CYS A 18 -21.52 -5.46 -6.59
N SER A 19 -22.77 -5.39 -6.11
CA SER A 19 -23.64 -4.22 -6.29
C SER A 19 -23.56 -3.20 -5.15
N VAL A 20 -22.89 -3.54 -4.04
CA VAL A 20 -22.68 -2.66 -2.88
C VAL A 20 -21.43 -1.78 -3.07
N LEU A 21 -20.53 -2.19 -3.96
CA LEU A 21 -19.37 -1.39 -4.34
C LEU A 21 -19.82 -0.26 -5.28
N PRO A 22 -19.44 0.99 -5.03
CA PRO A 22 -19.67 2.08 -5.96
C PRO A 22 -19.11 1.72 -7.33
N ALA A 23 -19.92 1.90 -8.38
CA ALA A 23 -19.48 1.66 -9.76
C ALA A 23 -18.37 2.63 -10.23
N SER A 24 -18.07 3.66 -9.44
CA SER A 24 -17.06 4.66 -9.73
C SER A 24 -16.30 5.03 -8.46
N GLY A 25 -15.00 5.30 -8.61
CA GLY A 25 -14.17 5.80 -7.53
C GLY A 25 -14.56 7.23 -7.10
N PRO A 26 -13.89 7.75 -6.06
CA PRO A 26 -14.08 9.13 -5.63
C PRO A 26 -13.73 10.11 -6.76
N THR A 27 -14.42 11.25 -6.78
CA THR A 27 -14.08 12.34 -7.71
C THR A 27 -12.80 13.03 -7.26
N ALA A 28 -12.09 13.71 -8.19
CA ALA A 28 -10.88 14.47 -7.86
C ALA A 28 -11.10 15.44 -6.69
N ARG A 29 -12.22 16.17 -6.72
CA ARG A 29 -12.63 17.07 -5.63
C ARG A 29 -12.80 16.36 -4.29
N ALA A 30 -13.34 15.13 -4.28
CA ALA A 30 -13.50 14.36 -3.06
C ALA A 30 -12.15 13.90 -2.48
N VAL A 31 -11.16 13.65 -3.33
CA VAL A 31 -9.79 13.33 -2.93
C VAL A 31 -9.10 14.59 -2.37
N GLU A 32 -9.19 15.72 -3.06
CA GLU A 32 -8.64 16.99 -2.57
C GLU A 32 -9.22 17.40 -1.22
N ALA A 33 -10.55 17.32 -1.07
CA ALA A 33 -11.23 17.66 0.18
C ALA A 33 -10.90 16.70 1.33
N GLY A 34 -10.43 15.48 1.02
CA GLY A 34 -10.07 14.48 2.02
C GLY A 34 -8.60 14.49 2.43
N ALA A 35 -7.75 15.29 1.77
CA ALA A 35 -6.32 15.38 2.06
C ALA A 35 -6.05 16.05 3.41
N GLU A 36 -6.91 16.98 3.81
CA GLU A 36 -6.83 17.70 5.06
C GLU A 36 -7.86 17.19 6.07
N VAL A 37 -7.44 16.96 7.31
CA VAL A 37 -8.33 16.60 8.42
C VAL A 37 -8.13 17.58 9.56
N SER A 38 -9.25 18.15 10.00
CA SER A 38 -9.29 18.94 11.23
C SER A 38 -9.25 17.99 12.43
N THR A 39 -8.18 18.07 13.21
CA THR A 39 -8.03 17.45 14.52
C THR A 39 -8.07 18.54 15.61
N PRO A 40 -8.24 18.17 16.89
CA PRO A 40 -8.17 19.13 18.00
C PRO A 40 -6.86 19.94 18.05
N GLU A 41 -5.78 19.38 17.49
CA GLU A 41 -4.44 19.97 17.40
C GLU A 41 -4.24 20.85 16.15
N GLY A 42 -5.21 20.90 15.23
CA GLY A 42 -5.16 21.74 14.03
C GLY A 42 -5.53 21.00 12.73
N LEU A 43 -5.23 21.62 11.59
CA LEU A 43 -5.37 21.01 10.27
C LEU A 43 -4.14 20.15 9.99
N LEU A 44 -4.33 18.83 9.88
CA LEU A 44 -3.28 17.87 9.57
C LEU A 44 -3.52 17.24 8.20
N ALA A 45 -2.44 17.10 7.42
CA ALA A 45 -2.48 16.38 6.15
C ALA A 45 -2.56 14.88 6.42
N ARG A 46 -3.64 14.23 5.98
CA ARG A 46 -3.78 12.77 6.03
C ARG A 46 -2.89 12.06 5.01
N TYR A 47 -2.74 12.68 3.85
CA TYR A 47 -1.90 12.25 2.77
C TYR A 47 -1.54 13.48 1.95
N GLU A 48 -0.39 13.41 1.28
CA GLU A 48 0.09 14.48 0.43
C GLU A 48 -0.31 14.23 -1.03
N LEU A 49 -0.78 15.29 -1.69
CA LEU A 49 -1.09 15.28 -3.12
C LEU A 49 0.14 15.80 -3.86
N VAL A 50 0.77 14.92 -4.65
CA VAL A 50 1.96 15.23 -5.42
C VAL A 50 1.63 15.16 -6.90
N ASP A 51 1.91 16.24 -7.63
CA ASP A 51 1.75 16.26 -9.08
C ASP A 51 2.73 15.32 -9.76
N VAL A 52 2.22 14.51 -10.69
CA VAL A 52 3.04 13.55 -11.44
C VAL A 52 3.82 14.27 -12.53
N THR A 53 5.06 14.66 -12.19
CA THR A 53 6.01 15.29 -13.13
C THR A 53 7.13 14.32 -13.50
N PRO A 54 7.90 14.58 -14.58
CA PRO A 54 9.07 13.76 -14.92
C PRO A 54 10.07 13.64 -13.76
N ALA A 55 10.27 14.70 -12.97
CA ALA A 55 11.14 14.66 -11.80
C ALA A 55 10.65 13.67 -10.72
N VAL A 56 9.32 13.60 -10.50
CA VAL A 56 8.72 12.62 -9.58
C VAL A 56 8.90 11.21 -10.12
N ILE A 57 8.75 11.00 -11.43
CA ILE A 57 8.98 9.69 -12.04
C ILE A 57 10.44 9.24 -11.89
N GLU A 58 11.41 10.13 -12.08
CA GLU A 58 12.82 9.82 -11.83
C GLU A 58 13.09 9.48 -10.36
N ALA A 59 12.50 10.25 -9.42
CA ALA A 59 12.62 9.97 -8.00
C ALA A 59 12.03 8.60 -7.60
N LEU A 60 10.91 8.21 -8.22
CA LEU A 60 10.24 6.94 -7.94
C LEU A 60 10.88 5.73 -8.64
N ARG A 61 11.75 5.94 -9.64
CA ARG A 61 12.36 4.87 -10.43
C ARG A 61 13.14 3.84 -9.59
N GLY A 62 13.78 4.29 -8.51
CA GLY A 62 14.55 3.44 -7.61
C GLY A 62 13.75 2.84 -6.45
N ARG A 63 12.47 3.22 -6.30
CA ARG A 63 11.66 2.80 -5.15
C ARG A 63 11.26 1.32 -5.30
N PRO A 64 11.58 0.45 -4.33
CA PRO A 64 11.05 -0.91 -4.34
C PRO A 64 9.53 -0.88 -4.19
N LEU A 65 8.87 -1.86 -4.81
CA LEU A 65 7.42 -2.08 -4.63
C LEU A 65 7.14 -2.38 -3.16
N ASP A 66 6.06 -1.84 -2.60
CA ASP A 66 5.59 -2.23 -1.25
C ASP A 66 5.01 -3.64 -1.31
N SER A 67 5.89 -4.63 -1.30
CA SER A 67 5.53 -6.04 -1.28
C SER A 67 6.42 -6.77 -0.29
N LEU A 68 5.88 -7.81 0.34
CA LEU A 68 6.67 -8.69 1.22
C LEU A 68 7.86 -9.31 0.47
N LEU A 69 7.70 -9.55 -0.84
CA LEU A 69 8.77 -10.04 -1.70
C LEU A 69 9.88 -8.99 -1.88
N ALA A 70 9.56 -7.69 -1.92
CA ALA A 70 10.57 -6.65 -1.97
C ALA A 70 11.27 -6.44 -0.63
N SER A 71 10.56 -6.57 0.51
CA SER A 71 11.16 -6.40 1.84
C SER A 71 11.99 -7.61 2.29
N PHE A 72 11.57 -8.84 1.97
CA PHE A 72 12.21 -10.06 2.47
C PHE A 72 12.84 -10.93 1.36
N GLY A 73 12.53 -10.66 0.10
CA GLY A 73 13.15 -11.34 -1.05
C GLY A 73 14.40 -10.62 -1.56
N ASP A 74 14.68 -9.41 -1.08
CA ASP A 74 15.92 -8.70 -1.39
C ASP A 74 17.08 -9.34 -0.62
N LYS A 75 17.86 -10.16 -1.33
CA LYS A 75 19.06 -10.85 -0.81
C LYS A 75 20.34 -10.08 -1.10
N ARG A 76 20.25 -8.82 -1.52
CA ARG A 76 21.45 -7.99 -1.69
C ARG A 76 22.15 -7.86 -0.34
N PRO A 77 23.49 -8.01 -0.29
CA PRO A 77 24.24 -7.78 0.93
C PRO A 77 24.04 -6.34 1.39
N SER A 78 24.04 -6.13 2.72
CA SER A 78 23.93 -4.79 3.31
C SER A 78 24.96 -3.84 2.67
N ILE A 79 24.52 -2.62 2.33
CA ILE A 79 25.40 -1.56 1.82
C ILE A 79 26.47 -1.22 2.84
N GLU A 80 26.12 -1.29 4.12
CA GLU A 80 27.04 -1.09 5.23
C GLU A 80 27.34 -2.45 5.87
N PRO A 81 28.55 -3.01 5.65
CA PRO A 81 28.95 -4.24 6.31
C PRO A 81 29.07 -3.98 7.81
N VAL A 82 28.19 -4.62 8.58
CA VAL A 82 28.22 -4.60 10.04
C VAL A 82 29.12 -5.73 10.52
N ILE A 83 30.02 -5.43 11.46
CA ILE A 83 30.90 -6.43 12.09
C ILE A 83 30.04 -7.26 13.06
N GLY A 84 30.01 -8.57 12.85
CA GLY A 84 29.29 -9.54 13.67
C GLY A 84 30.16 -10.18 14.75
N VAL A 85 29.52 -10.88 15.68
CA VAL A 85 30.22 -11.70 16.67
C VAL A 85 30.90 -12.88 15.96
N GLY A 86 32.23 -12.94 16.02
CA GLY A 86 33.04 -13.99 15.39
C GLY A 86 33.85 -13.53 14.18
N ASP A 87 33.68 -12.29 13.75
CA ASP A 87 34.48 -11.71 12.67
C ASP A 87 35.92 -11.42 13.12
N TYR A 88 36.88 -11.60 12.19
CA TYR A 88 38.27 -11.20 12.39
C TYR A 88 38.54 -9.90 11.64
N VAL A 89 39.06 -8.88 12.35
CA VAL A 89 39.38 -7.57 11.79
C VAL A 89 40.91 -7.41 11.73
N ALA A 90 41.45 -7.11 10.55
CA ALA A 90 42.85 -6.77 10.37
C ALA A 90 43.03 -5.24 10.40
N VAL A 91 43.98 -4.75 11.19
CA VAL A 91 44.36 -3.33 11.26
C VAL A 91 45.83 -3.23 10.84
N SER A 92 46.10 -2.36 9.86
CA SER A 92 47.45 -2.07 9.33
C SER A 92 47.91 -0.68 9.71
#